data_AF-A0A941FFD6-F1
#
_entry.id   AF-A0A941FFD6-F1
#
_cell.length_a   1.000
_cell.length_b   1.000
_cell.length_c   1.000
_cell.angle_alpha   90.00
_cell.angle_beta   90.00
_cell.angle_gamma   90.00
#
_symmetry.space_group_name_H-M   'P 1'
#
loop_
_entity.id
_entity.type
_entity.pdbx_description
1 polymer ?
#
loop_
_entity_poly.entity_id
_entity_poly.type
_entity_poly.pdbx_seq_one_letter_code
_entity_poly.pdbx_strand_id
1 'polypeptide(L)'
;MPSRPPSWGSLSGPLVRSHRRWACAVLEAVVGGHADASRSGFRLRTRPVARPYRSGRGLLPARDLAGAWILVVLIAVPAWALTIGEARDMGVEPGTMGMALALFLLLWVTMMAAMMLPSMAPVAITWVRGIGRRSSGWSRTARTVEFVGGYLLVWTAFGLLAYAALAFTGGLVDDHPTAGRWIGSVAFLLAGLYQLGPLKHVCLRHCRDPLSHLVRYAGFRRSARDLRVGVHHGAYCVGCCAGLMVVLVPLGVMNVAAMAGLALVIFMEKLWSRGPLLTGVVGAAFLVLAALAPFQDWLLPGLQGSMPSMDGM
;
A
#
# COMPACT_ATOMS: atom_id res chain seq x y z
N MET A 1 41.72 -30.06 -2.71
CA MET A 1 41.17 -28.75 -3.11
C MET A 1 39.65 -28.85 -3.08
N PRO A 2 38.92 -28.11 -2.22
CA PRO A 2 37.47 -28.25 -2.14
C PRO A 2 36.81 -27.41 -3.25
N SER A 3 35.94 -28.06 -4.02
CA SER A 3 35.10 -27.50 -5.08
C SER A 3 34.12 -26.45 -4.53
N ARG A 4 34.16 -25.24 -5.09
CA ARG A 4 33.19 -24.17 -4.80
C ARG A 4 31.80 -24.56 -5.34
N PRO A 5 30.70 -24.31 -4.60
CA PRO A 5 29.35 -24.52 -5.13
C PRO A 5 29.01 -23.46 -6.21
N PRO A 6 28.08 -23.77 -7.13
CA PRO A 6 27.73 -22.90 -8.25
C PRO A 6 27.00 -21.64 -7.75
N SER A 7 27.43 -20.49 -8.28
CA SER A 7 26.84 -19.17 -8.04
C SER A 7 25.44 -19.07 -8.66
N TRP A 8 24.43 -18.80 -7.84
CA TRP A 8 23.03 -18.52 -8.20
C TRP A 8 22.83 -17.15 -8.90
N GLY A 9 23.67 -16.84 -9.87
CA GLY A 9 23.82 -15.50 -10.45
C GLY A 9 23.55 -15.40 -11.94
N SER A 10 22.49 -16.01 -12.49
CA SER A 10 22.14 -15.74 -13.90
C SER A 10 20.69 -16.02 -14.35
N LEU A 11 19.74 -16.38 -13.48
CA LEU A 11 18.33 -16.57 -13.88
C LEU A 11 17.54 -15.26 -13.97
N SER A 12 18.06 -14.29 -14.72
CA SER A 12 17.32 -13.07 -15.09
C SER A 12 17.05 -13.04 -16.60
N GLY A 13 16.22 -13.99 -17.05
CA GLY A 13 15.80 -14.12 -18.44
C GLY A 13 15.09 -12.87 -19.00
N PRO A 14 14.91 -12.78 -20.33
CA PRO A 14 14.33 -11.62 -21.01
C PRO A 14 12.94 -11.23 -20.48
N LEU A 15 12.11 -12.22 -20.12
CA LEU A 15 10.77 -12.03 -19.56
C LEU A 15 10.82 -11.30 -18.20
N VAL A 16 11.69 -11.70 -17.29
CA VAL A 16 11.84 -11.06 -15.96
C VAL A 16 12.31 -9.61 -16.10
N ARG A 17 13.14 -9.31 -17.10
CA ARG A 17 13.59 -7.95 -17.41
C ARG A 17 12.47 -7.10 -18.02
N SER A 18 11.64 -7.69 -18.88
CA SER A 18 10.43 -7.07 -19.46
C SER A 18 9.42 -6.68 -18.37
N HIS A 19 9.08 -7.62 -17.49
CA HIS A 19 8.14 -7.40 -16.39
C HIS A 19 8.57 -6.31 -15.41
N ARG A 20 9.88 -6.21 -15.13
CA ARG A 20 10.44 -5.13 -14.30
C ARG A 20 10.37 -3.77 -15.00
N ARG A 21 10.62 -3.72 -16.31
CA ARG A 21 10.52 -2.49 -17.10
C ARG A 21 9.08 -1.98 -17.16
N TRP A 22 8.10 -2.88 -17.34
CA TRP A 22 6.68 -2.52 -17.30
C TRP A 22 6.27 -1.96 -15.93
N ALA A 23 6.67 -2.62 -14.83
CA ALA A 23 6.38 -2.14 -13.49
C ALA A 23 6.99 -0.74 -13.22
N CYS A 24 8.21 -0.49 -13.69
CA CYS A 24 8.82 0.84 -13.63
C CYS A 24 8.06 1.87 -14.49
N ALA A 25 7.63 1.52 -15.70
CA ALA A 25 6.90 2.41 -16.59
C ALA A 25 5.52 2.80 -16.03
N VAL A 26 4.78 1.85 -15.44
CA VAL A 26 3.50 2.13 -14.74
C VAL A 26 3.72 3.07 -13.57
N LEU A 27 4.78 2.85 -12.78
CA LEU A 27 5.13 3.74 -11.67
C LEU A 27 5.54 5.13 -12.16
N GLU A 28 6.30 5.23 -13.25
CA GLU A 28 6.70 6.51 -13.85
C GLU A 28 5.49 7.30 -14.38
N ALA A 29 4.53 6.60 -14.99
CA ALA A 29 3.28 7.17 -15.45
C ALA A 29 2.40 7.69 -14.30
N VAL A 30 2.31 6.95 -13.18
CA VAL A 30 1.51 7.34 -12.01
C VAL A 30 2.19 8.43 -11.17
N VAL A 31 3.52 8.42 -11.06
CA VAL A 31 4.28 9.32 -10.18
C VAL A 31 4.71 10.61 -10.88
N GLY A 32 4.50 10.73 -12.20
CA GLY A 32 4.83 11.95 -12.96
C GLY A 32 6.32 12.24 -12.96
N GLY A 33 7.14 11.19 -13.01
CA GLY A 33 8.59 11.28 -12.98
C GLY A 33 9.17 11.07 -14.38
N HIS A 34 9.16 12.11 -15.22
CA HIS A 34 10.22 12.22 -16.22
C HIS A 34 11.55 12.39 -15.48
N ALA A 35 12.15 11.28 -15.04
CA ALA A 35 13.58 11.23 -14.96
C ALA A 35 14.06 11.34 -16.40
N ASP A 36 14.65 12.50 -16.71
CA ASP A 36 15.19 12.85 -18.02
C ASP A 36 16.24 11.81 -18.45
N ALA A 37 15.78 10.72 -19.06
CA ALA A 37 16.62 9.62 -19.54
C ALA A 37 17.27 9.96 -20.90
N SER A 38 17.11 11.20 -21.39
CA SER A 38 17.41 11.57 -22.77
C SER A 38 18.76 12.27 -22.99
N ARG A 39 19.46 12.75 -21.94
CA ARG A 39 20.74 13.47 -22.15
C ARG A 39 21.83 13.12 -21.13
N SER A 40 22.34 11.89 -21.20
CA SER A 40 23.76 11.69 -20.91
C SER A 40 24.29 10.46 -21.66
N GLY A 41 25.00 10.71 -22.76
CA GLY A 41 25.88 9.71 -23.36
C GLY A 41 26.95 9.33 -22.34
N PHE A 42 26.72 8.25 -21.61
CA PHE A 42 27.64 7.75 -20.59
C PHE A 42 28.81 7.04 -21.28
N ARG A 43 29.83 7.81 -21.67
CA ARG A 43 31.18 7.27 -21.84
C ARG A 43 31.65 6.81 -20.46
N LEU A 44 31.77 5.49 -20.28
CA LEU A 44 32.37 4.84 -19.11
C LEU A 44 33.84 5.26 -18.98
N ARG A 45 34.09 6.41 -18.36
CA ARG A 45 35.39 6.72 -17.78
C ARG A 45 35.35 6.23 -16.34
N THR A 46 35.87 5.03 -16.12
CA THR A 46 36.03 4.41 -14.80
C THR A 46 36.95 5.27 -13.93
N ARG A 47 36.37 6.24 -13.22
CA ARG A 47 37.02 6.81 -12.04
C ARG A 47 36.87 5.77 -10.92
N PRO A 48 37.94 5.48 -10.16
CA PRO A 48 37.87 4.52 -9.07
C PRO A 48 36.76 4.97 -8.12
N VAL A 49 35.78 4.09 -7.94
CA VAL A 49 34.68 4.26 -6.99
C VAL A 49 35.32 4.49 -5.62
N ALA A 50 35.14 5.69 -5.08
CA ALA A 50 35.51 6.00 -3.71
C ALA A 50 34.90 4.92 -2.80
N ARG A 51 35.73 4.40 -1.89
CA ARG A 51 35.47 3.26 -0.99
C ARG A 51 34.00 3.14 -0.58
N PRO A 52 33.42 1.92 -0.54
CA PRO A 52 32.07 1.73 -0.01
C PRO A 52 32.01 2.37 1.38
N TYR A 53 31.12 3.35 1.51
CA TYR A 53 30.80 4.00 2.77
C TYR A 53 30.56 2.91 3.80
N ARG A 54 31.44 2.86 4.80
CA ARG A 54 31.37 1.97 5.96
C ARG A 54 29.94 2.00 6.44
N SER A 55 29.32 0.82 6.53
CA SER A 55 27.98 0.59 7.05
C SER A 55 27.87 1.08 8.50
N GLY A 56 27.81 2.40 8.67
CA GLY A 56 27.42 3.05 9.88
C GLY A 56 25.92 2.85 10.02
N ARG A 57 25.55 1.84 10.79
CA ARG A 57 24.28 1.78 11.49
C ARG A 57 24.08 3.08 12.27
N GLY A 58 23.58 4.13 11.61
CA GLY A 58 22.94 5.24 12.29
C GLY A 58 21.57 4.77 12.76
N LEU A 59 21.53 3.80 13.69
CA LEU A 59 20.30 3.52 14.42
C LEU A 59 19.94 4.83 15.14
N LEU A 60 18.77 5.37 14.85
CA LEU A 60 18.15 6.37 15.71
C LEU A 60 18.24 5.88 17.17
N PRO A 61 18.56 6.74 18.15
CA PRO A 61 18.53 6.36 19.55
C PRO A 61 17.22 5.64 19.88
N ALA A 62 17.27 4.52 20.62
CA ALA A 62 16.09 3.71 20.90
C ALA A 62 14.93 4.53 21.50
N ARG A 63 15.24 5.54 22.32
CA ARG A 63 14.31 6.54 22.86
C ARG A 63 13.56 7.33 21.79
N ASP A 64 14.24 7.71 20.72
CA ASP A 64 13.67 8.48 19.63
C ASP A 64 12.79 7.57 18.76
N LEU A 65 13.17 6.30 18.58
CA LEU A 65 12.30 5.34 17.92
C LEU A 65 11.04 5.07 18.75
N ALA A 66 11.19 4.87 20.05
CA ALA A 66 10.08 4.65 20.98
C ALA A 66 9.10 5.83 20.98
N GLY A 67 9.58 7.06 21.13
CA GLY A 67 8.70 8.25 21.10
C GLY A 67 7.94 8.42 19.78
N ALA A 68 8.54 8.01 18.66
CA ALA A 68 7.89 8.10 17.37
C ALA A 68 6.85 7.00 17.15
N TRP A 69 7.11 5.78 17.64
CA TRP A 69 6.12 4.71 17.68
C TRP A 69 4.95 5.02 18.62
N ILE A 70 5.22 5.62 19.77
CA ILE A 70 4.17 6.10 20.69
C ILE A 70 3.24 7.09 19.98
N LEU A 71 3.80 8.10 19.29
CA LEU A 71 3.00 9.06 18.53
C LEU A 71 2.13 8.38 17.46
N VAL A 72 2.68 7.40 16.75
CA VAL A 72 1.92 6.63 15.75
C VAL A 72 0.78 5.85 16.39
N VAL A 73 1.00 5.21 17.54
CA VAL A 73 -0.04 4.50 18.30
C VAL A 73 -1.11 5.48 18.78
N LEU A 74 -0.72 6.64 19.30
CA LEU A 74 -1.65 7.68 19.77
C LEU A 74 -2.56 8.23 18.66
N ILE A 75 -2.13 8.18 17.40
CA ILE A 75 -2.94 8.58 16.24
C ILE A 75 -3.75 7.38 15.72
N ALA A 76 -3.14 6.21 15.65
CA ALA A 76 -3.75 5.01 15.09
C ALA A 76 -4.89 4.46 15.94
N VAL A 77 -4.76 4.48 17.27
CA VAL A 77 -5.80 3.95 18.17
C VAL A 77 -7.11 4.72 18.06
N PRO A 78 -7.13 6.07 18.13
CA PRO A 78 -8.35 6.84 17.87
C PRO A 78 -8.91 6.63 16.46
N ALA A 79 -8.05 6.57 15.44
CA ALA A 79 -8.49 6.34 14.06
C ALA A 79 -9.17 4.97 13.90
N TRP A 80 -8.64 3.93 14.55
CA TRP A 80 -9.27 2.61 14.62
C TRP A 80 -10.58 2.64 15.39
N ALA A 81 -10.64 3.34 16.54
CA ALA A 81 -11.87 3.46 17.32
C ALA A 81 -13.00 4.12 16.51
N LEU A 82 -12.70 5.20 15.79
CA LEU A 82 -13.63 5.84 14.86
C LEU A 82 -14.07 4.87 13.76
N THR A 83 -13.11 4.22 13.10
CA THR A 83 -13.40 3.26 12.02
C THR A 83 -14.29 2.10 12.49
N ILE A 84 -14.07 1.59 13.70
CA ILE A 84 -14.90 0.53 14.29
C ILE A 84 -16.30 1.02 14.64
N GLY A 85 -16.44 2.26 15.11
CA GLY A 85 -17.75 2.89 15.35
C GLY A 85 -18.55 2.95 14.06
N GLU A 86 -17.99 3.57 13.03
CA GLU A 86 -18.59 3.68 11.71
C GLU A 86 -18.98 2.31 11.11
N ALA A 87 -18.07 1.32 11.20
CA ALA A 87 -18.33 -0.01 10.67
C ALA A 87 -19.46 -0.76 11.40
N ARG A 88 -19.67 -0.50 12.70
CA ARG A 88 -20.78 -1.09 13.46
C ARG A 88 -22.13 -0.50 13.08
N ASP A 89 -22.16 0.79 12.75
CA ASP A 89 -23.39 1.49 12.41
C ASP A 89 -23.87 1.13 10.99
N MET A 90 -22.96 0.82 10.07
CA MET A 90 -23.29 0.53 8.66
C MET A 90 -23.44 -0.95 8.31
N GLY A 91 -22.92 -1.88 9.13
CA GLY A 91 -22.95 -3.31 8.81
C GLY A 91 -22.05 -3.70 7.63
N VAL A 92 -22.17 -4.95 7.17
CA VAL A 92 -21.44 -5.47 5.99
C VAL A 92 -22.44 -5.63 4.85
N GLU A 93 -22.59 -4.60 4.02
CA GLU A 93 -23.42 -4.65 2.82
C GLU A 93 -22.55 -4.71 1.54
N PRO A 94 -23.09 -5.26 0.44
CA PRO A 94 -22.43 -5.21 -0.86
C PRO A 94 -22.30 -3.78 -1.42
N GLY A 95 -21.27 -3.58 -2.25
CA GLY A 95 -21.11 -2.34 -3.03
C GLY A 95 -20.68 -1.13 -2.19
N THR A 96 -21.22 0.04 -2.51
CA THR A 96 -20.85 1.31 -1.85
C THR A 96 -21.67 1.60 -0.58
N MET A 97 -22.40 0.61 -0.05
CA MET A 97 -23.32 0.76 1.10
C MET A 97 -24.41 1.83 0.85
N GLY A 98 -24.79 2.06 -0.41
CA GLY A 98 -25.72 3.15 -0.80
C GLY A 98 -25.20 4.58 -0.57
N MET A 99 -23.94 4.75 -0.17
CA MET A 99 -23.41 6.07 0.20
C MET A 99 -23.07 6.96 -1.00
N ALA A 100 -23.29 8.26 -0.80
CA ALA A 100 -22.77 9.28 -1.70
C ALA A 100 -21.22 9.29 -1.69
N LEU A 101 -20.62 9.60 -2.84
CA LEU A 101 -19.18 9.58 -3.04
C LEU A 101 -18.39 10.34 -1.95
N ALA A 102 -18.86 11.52 -1.54
CA ALA A 102 -18.16 12.35 -0.56
C ALA A 102 -18.06 11.66 0.81
N LEU A 103 -19.14 11.04 1.29
CA LEU A 103 -19.16 10.31 2.55
C LEU A 103 -18.31 9.05 2.47
N PHE A 104 -18.40 8.30 1.37
CA PHE A 104 -17.54 7.15 1.12
C PHE A 104 -16.06 7.53 1.19
N LEU A 105 -15.66 8.62 0.52
CA LEU A 105 -14.26 9.06 0.53
C LEU A 105 -13.80 9.51 1.93
N LEU A 106 -14.67 10.14 2.71
CA LEU A 106 -14.35 10.53 4.09
C LEU A 106 -14.05 9.30 4.96
N LEU A 107 -14.92 8.29 4.91
CA LEU A 107 -14.75 7.03 5.62
C LEU A 107 -13.54 6.26 5.13
N TRP A 108 -13.38 6.17 3.81
CA TRP A 108 -12.24 5.53 3.15
C TRP A 108 -10.91 6.14 3.60
N VAL A 109 -10.79 7.47 3.59
CA VAL A 109 -9.56 8.15 4.02
C VAL A 109 -9.28 7.90 5.50
N THR A 110 -10.32 7.91 6.35
CA THR A 110 -10.20 7.62 7.79
C THR A 110 -9.72 6.19 8.04
N MET A 111 -10.32 5.23 7.34
CA MET A 111 -9.93 3.82 7.37
C MET A 111 -8.48 3.62 6.88
N MET A 112 -8.11 4.24 5.76
CA MET A 112 -6.76 4.13 5.22
C MET A 112 -5.73 4.80 6.12
N ALA A 113 -6.09 5.89 6.79
CA ALA A 113 -5.26 6.47 7.83
C ALA A 113 -5.04 5.48 8.99
N ALA A 114 -6.10 4.83 9.49
CA ALA A 114 -6.02 3.85 10.58
C ALA A 114 -5.12 2.65 10.23
N MET A 115 -5.25 2.10 9.02
CA MET A 115 -4.52 0.90 8.60
C MET A 115 -3.10 1.22 8.13
N MET A 116 -2.91 2.31 7.36
CA MET A 116 -1.67 2.53 6.60
C MET A 116 -0.66 3.42 7.31
N LEU A 117 -1.08 4.36 8.17
CA LEU A 117 -0.17 5.23 8.94
C LEU A 117 0.84 4.43 9.78
N PRO A 118 0.47 3.34 10.47
CA PRO A 118 1.42 2.51 11.20
C PRO A 118 2.49 1.90 10.28
N SER A 119 2.09 1.49 9.09
CA SER A 119 2.95 0.77 8.14
C SER A 119 4.02 1.66 7.47
N MET A 120 3.78 2.97 7.40
CA MET A 120 4.68 3.98 6.82
C MET A 120 5.49 4.74 7.88
N ALA A 121 5.25 4.44 9.17
CA ALA A 121 5.85 5.15 10.29
C ALA A 121 7.36 5.36 10.15
N PRO A 122 8.21 4.35 9.84
CA PRO A 122 9.65 4.55 9.80
C PRO A 122 10.10 5.64 8.82
N VAL A 123 9.48 5.70 7.63
CA VAL A 123 9.82 6.70 6.60
C VAL A 123 9.25 8.07 6.98
N ALA A 124 7.97 8.12 7.35
CA ALA A 124 7.28 9.36 7.72
C ALA A 124 7.98 10.07 8.90
N ILE A 125 8.39 9.32 9.92
CA ILE A 125 9.10 9.85 11.09
C ILE A 125 10.44 10.47 10.70
N THR A 126 11.23 9.80 9.86
CA THR A 126 12.54 10.34 9.42
C THR A 126 12.37 11.65 8.65
N TRP A 127 11.35 11.73 7.79
CA TRP A 127 11.08 12.93 7.00
C TRP A 127 10.57 14.09 7.85
N VAL A 128 9.54 13.86 8.68
CA VAL A 128 8.95 14.89 9.56
C VAL A 128 9.99 15.42 10.56
N ARG A 129 10.92 14.58 11.02
CA ARG A 129 12.08 15.04 11.82
C ARG A 129 13.03 15.91 11.02
N GLY A 130 13.33 15.54 9.78
CA GLY A 130 14.13 16.35 8.86
C GLY A 130 13.50 17.70 8.53
N ILE A 131 12.16 17.79 8.56
CA ILE A 131 11.41 19.06 8.53
C ILE A 131 11.64 19.82 9.84
N GLY A 132 11.37 19.20 11.00
CA GLY A 132 11.50 19.83 12.32
C GLY A 132 12.91 20.35 12.66
N ARG A 133 13.97 19.75 12.12
CA ARG A 133 15.35 20.25 12.27
C ARG A 133 15.66 21.49 11.42
N ARG A 134 14.89 21.74 10.36
CA ARG A 134 15.14 22.82 9.39
C ARG A 134 14.08 23.91 9.41
N SER A 135 13.01 23.74 10.19
CA SER A 135 11.88 24.66 10.28
C SER A 135 11.23 24.58 11.66
N SER A 136 10.75 25.72 12.16
CA SER A 136 10.04 25.86 13.43
C SER A 136 8.72 26.62 13.23
N GLY A 137 7.84 26.56 14.24
CA GLY A 137 6.54 27.23 14.23
C GLY A 137 5.65 26.84 13.04
N TRP A 138 4.99 27.83 12.45
CA TRP A 138 4.06 27.65 11.32
C TRP A 138 4.69 26.92 10.12
N SER A 139 5.95 27.23 9.80
CA SER A 139 6.65 26.61 8.66
C SER A 139 6.82 25.10 8.82
N ARG A 140 6.99 24.61 10.05
CA ARG A 140 7.07 23.16 10.33
C ARG A 140 5.72 22.50 10.12
N THR A 141 4.66 23.12 10.60
CA THR A 141 3.29 22.61 10.46
C THR A 141 2.89 22.55 9.00
N ALA A 142 3.06 23.66 8.26
CA ALA A 142 2.74 23.72 6.82
C ALA A 142 3.45 22.63 6.02
N ARG A 143 4.76 22.44 6.23
CA ARG A 143 5.55 21.42 5.53
C ARG A 143 5.16 19.98 5.90
N THR A 144 4.76 19.77 7.15
CA THR A 144 4.25 18.46 7.60
C THR A 144 2.88 18.17 6.99
N VAL A 145 1.99 19.17 6.96
CA VAL A 145 0.67 19.10 6.32
C VAL A 145 0.81 18.87 4.82
N GLU A 146 1.75 19.53 4.15
CA GLU A 146 2.05 19.27 2.74
C GLU A 146 2.42 17.79 2.52
N PHE A 147 3.34 17.25 3.31
CA PHE A 147 3.74 15.84 3.21
C PHE A 147 2.56 14.88 3.44
N VAL A 148 1.81 15.06 4.53
CA VAL A 148 0.65 14.20 4.85
C VAL A 148 -0.45 14.37 3.81
N GLY A 149 -0.73 15.60 3.38
CA GLY A 149 -1.73 15.93 2.37
C GLY A 149 -1.41 15.28 1.02
N GLY A 150 -0.15 15.27 0.60
CA GLY A 150 0.26 14.59 -0.63
C GLY A 150 0.07 13.07 -0.56
N TYR A 151 0.32 12.47 0.61
CA TYR A 151 0.08 11.06 0.83
C TYR A 151 -1.41 10.71 0.80
N LEU A 152 -2.24 11.49 1.51
CA LEU A 152 -3.68 11.27 1.56
C LEU A 152 -4.34 11.53 0.20
N LEU A 153 -3.86 12.50 -0.59
CA LEU A 153 -4.33 12.77 -1.95
C LEU A 153 -4.28 11.49 -2.82
N VAL A 154 -3.19 10.73 -2.74
CA VAL A 154 -3.06 9.49 -3.52
C VAL A 154 -4.02 8.41 -3.02
N TRP A 155 -4.25 8.33 -1.71
CA TRP A 155 -5.26 7.43 -1.14
C TRP A 155 -6.68 7.82 -1.50
N THR A 156 -6.99 9.11 -1.57
CA THR A 156 -8.27 9.62 -2.07
C THR A 156 -8.46 9.25 -3.55
N ALA A 157 -7.43 9.44 -4.38
CA ALA A 157 -7.47 9.03 -5.79
C ALA A 157 -7.68 7.52 -5.94
N PHE A 158 -7.03 6.70 -5.11
CA PHE A 158 -7.26 5.26 -5.08
C PHE A 158 -8.68 4.92 -4.57
N GLY A 159 -9.21 5.69 -3.62
CA GLY A 159 -10.59 5.57 -3.14
C GLY A 159 -11.63 5.86 -4.21
N LEU A 160 -11.38 6.79 -5.13
CA LEU A 160 -12.24 7.02 -6.31
C LEU A 160 -12.32 5.78 -7.19
N LEU A 161 -11.16 5.12 -7.44
CA LEU A 161 -11.11 3.87 -8.21
C LEU A 161 -11.84 2.74 -7.48
N ALA A 162 -11.67 2.64 -6.16
CA ALA A 162 -12.36 1.66 -5.35
C ALA A 162 -13.88 1.89 -5.36
N TYR A 163 -14.34 3.13 -5.20
CA TYR A 163 -15.76 3.48 -5.28
C TYR A 163 -16.37 3.09 -6.62
N ALA A 164 -15.70 3.43 -7.73
CA ALA A 164 -16.16 3.06 -9.06
C ALA A 164 -16.25 1.54 -9.24
N ALA A 165 -15.25 0.80 -8.75
CA ALA A 165 -15.27 -0.66 -8.79
C ALA A 165 -16.41 -1.24 -7.94
N LEU A 166 -16.59 -0.76 -6.72
CA LEU A 166 -17.65 -1.19 -5.79
C LEU A 166 -19.05 -0.88 -6.33
N ALA A 167 -19.25 0.30 -6.91
CA ALA A 167 -20.51 0.70 -7.53
C ALA A 167 -20.84 -0.20 -8.74
N PHE A 168 -19.84 -0.48 -9.58
CA PHE A 168 -19.99 -1.38 -10.72
C PHE A 168 -20.30 -2.82 -10.29
N THR A 169 -19.54 -3.37 -9.34
CA THR A 169 -19.78 -4.74 -8.86
C THR A 169 -21.08 -4.86 -8.08
N GLY A 170 -21.48 -3.82 -7.35
CA GLY A 170 -22.75 -3.77 -6.63
C GLY A 170 -23.94 -3.89 -7.58
N GLY A 171 -24.01 -3.02 -8.60
CA GLY A 171 -25.08 -3.09 -9.60
C GLY A 171 -25.12 -4.44 -10.35
N LEU A 172 -23.96 -5.03 -10.64
CA LEU A 172 -23.90 -6.34 -11.30
C LEU A 172 -24.40 -7.49 -10.40
N VAL A 173 -24.16 -7.42 -9.08
CA VAL A 173 -24.67 -8.40 -8.11
C VAL A 173 -26.17 -8.23 -7.91
N ASP A 174 -26.66 -6.99 -7.89
CA ASP A 174 -28.09 -6.68 -7.77
C ASP A 174 -28.88 -7.25 -8.98
N ASP A 175 -28.34 -7.10 -10.20
CA ASP A 175 -28.95 -7.66 -11.42
C ASP A 175 -28.78 -9.19 -11.52
N HIS A 176 -27.64 -9.71 -11.05
CA HIS A 176 -27.25 -11.11 -11.18
C HIS A 176 -26.60 -11.66 -9.89
N PRO A 177 -27.39 -12.19 -8.94
CA PRO A 177 -26.85 -12.66 -7.65
C PRO A 177 -25.76 -13.73 -7.77
N THR A 178 -25.80 -14.55 -8.82
CA THR A 178 -24.77 -15.58 -9.09
C THR A 178 -23.44 -15.02 -9.61
N ALA A 179 -23.37 -13.72 -9.94
CA ALA A 179 -22.14 -13.05 -10.33
C ALA A 179 -21.20 -12.82 -9.14
N GLY A 180 -21.72 -12.71 -7.91
CA GLY A 180 -20.93 -12.46 -6.69
C GLY A 180 -19.78 -13.46 -6.50
N ARG A 181 -20.04 -14.76 -6.68
CA ARG A 181 -19.01 -15.81 -6.57
C ARG A 181 -17.88 -15.65 -7.59
N TRP A 182 -18.21 -15.23 -8.81
CA TRP A 182 -17.23 -15.01 -9.87
C TRP A 182 -16.44 -13.73 -9.65
N ILE A 183 -17.10 -12.65 -9.22
CA ILE A 183 -16.45 -11.39 -8.83
C ILE A 183 -15.45 -11.64 -7.71
N GLY A 184 -15.84 -12.37 -6.67
CA GLY A 184 -14.95 -12.72 -5.56
C GLY A 184 -13.76 -13.58 -6.00
N SER A 185 -14.01 -14.59 -6.84
CA SER A 185 -12.95 -15.44 -7.39
C SER A 185 -11.95 -14.64 -8.22
N VAL A 186 -12.42 -13.75 -9.09
CA VAL A 186 -11.58 -12.86 -9.89
C VAL A 186 -10.81 -11.88 -9.01
N ALA A 187 -11.44 -11.32 -7.98
CA ALA A 187 -10.78 -10.41 -7.04
C ALA A 187 -9.63 -11.12 -6.29
N PHE A 188 -9.85 -12.33 -5.76
CA PHE A 188 -8.79 -13.12 -5.13
C PHE A 188 -7.70 -13.53 -6.12
N LEU A 189 -8.05 -13.88 -7.36
CA LEU A 189 -7.08 -14.22 -8.40
C LEU A 189 -6.17 -13.03 -8.70
N LEU A 190 -6.76 -11.85 -8.96
CA LEU A 190 -6.03 -10.61 -9.20
C LEU A 190 -5.15 -10.24 -8.01
N ALA A 191 -5.67 -10.38 -6.79
CA ALA A 191 -4.91 -10.14 -5.57
C ALA A 191 -3.70 -11.08 -5.46
N GLY A 192 -3.87 -12.38 -5.68
CA GLY A 192 -2.80 -13.38 -5.64
C GLY A 192 -1.73 -13.13 -6.71
N LEU A 193 -2.14 -12.84 -7.95
CA LEU A 193 -1.21 -12.50 -9.04
C LEU A 193 -0.45 -11.20 -8.75
N TYR A 194 -1.12 -10.18 -8.21
CA TYR A 194 -0.50 -8.93 -7.79
C TYR A 194 0.53 -9.16 -6.68
N GLN A 195 0.17 -10.00 -5.72
CA GLN A 195 0.97 -10.32 -4.55
C GLN A 195 2.29 -11.01 -4.92
N LEU A 196 2.27 -11.88 -5.94
CA LEU A 196 3.46 -12.53 -6.49
C LEU A 196 4.13 -11.70 -7.60
N GLY A 197 3.56 -10.54 -7.91
CA GLY A 197 3.92 -9.73 -9.06
C GLY A 197 5.18 -8.87 -8.88
N PRO A 198 5.85 -8.52 -10.00
CA PRO A 198 7.05 -7.68 -9.99
C PRO A 198 6.77 -6.27 -9.45
N LEU A 199 5.57 -5.74 -9.69
CA LEU A 199 5.17 -4.40 -9.27
C LEU A 199 5.15 -4.31 -7.75
N LYS A 200 4.47 -5.24 -7.05
CA LYS A 200 4.49 -5.30 -5.58
C LYS A 200 5.91 -5.39 -5.07
N HIS A 201 6.77 -6.23 -5.66
CA HIS A 201 8.15 -6.35 -5.20
C HIS A 201 8.97 -5.06 -5.37
N VAL A 202 8.78 -4.32 -6.46
CA VAL A 202 9.43 -3.01 -6.65
C VAL A 202 8.92 -2.01 -5.61
N CYS A 203 7.61 -1.92 -5.42
CA CYS A 203 6.99 -1.00 -4.48
C CYS A 203 7.34 -1.33 -3.02
N LEU A 204 7.30 -2.60 -2.64
CA LEU A 204 7.61 -3.05 -1.30
C LEU A 204 9.08 -2.77 -0.95
N ARG A 205 10.02 -3.00 -1.89
CA ARG A 205 11.43 -2.60 -1.68
C ARG A 205 11.56 -1.10 -1.43
N HIS A 206 10.83 -0.29 -2.18
CA HIS A 206 10.80 1.16 -1.97
C HIS A 206 10.27 1.51 -0.56
N CYS A 207 9.13 0.94 -0.14
CA CYS A 207 8.56 1.18 1.19
C CYS A 207 9.48 0.75 2.35
N ARG A 208 10.47 -0.11 2.09
CA ARG A 208 11.37 -0.70 3.10
C ARG A 208 12.74 -0.03 3.21
N ASP A 209 13.07 0.88 2.31
CA ASP A 209 14.40 1.52 2.25
C ASP A 209 14.32 3.02 2.62
N PRO A 210 14.29 3.40 3.91
CA PRO A 210 14.09 4.79 4.32
C PRO A 210 15.23 5.75 3.92
N LEU A 211 16.46 5.25 3.72
CA LEU A 211 17.66 6.08 3.58
C LEU A 211 17.96 6.43 2.12
N SER A 212 17.71 5.53 1.18
CA SER A 212 17.91 5.78 -0.26
C SER A 212 17.07 6.96 -0.78
N HIS A 213 15.97 7.27 -0.09
CA HIS A 213 15.00 8.29 -0.52
C HIS A 213 15.38 9.72 -0.14
N LEU A 214 16.11 9.93 0.96
CA LEU A 214 16.53 11.26 1.41
C LEU A 214 17.37 11.99 0.35
N VAL A 215 18.21 11.23 -0.38
CA VAL A 215 19.06 11.75 -1.46
C VAL A 215 18.23 12.08 -2.70
N ARG A 216 17.24 11.26 -3.06
CA ARG A 216 16.35 11.51 -4.21
C ARG A 216 15.44 12.71 -3.96
N TYR A 217 14.92 12.85 -2.74
CA TYR A 217 14.07 13.97 -2.34
C TYR A 217 14.83 15.29 -2.17
N ALA A 218 16.18 15.27 -2.14
CA ALA A 218 16.99 16.48 -2.12
C ALA A 218 16.99 17.22 -3.47
N GLY A 219 16.67 16.54 -4.57
CA GLY A 219 16.61 17.12 -5.92
C GLY A 219 15.29 17.81 -6.29
N PHE A 220 14.25 17.71 -5.47
CA PHE A 220 12.98 18.39 -5.74
C PHE A 220 13.09 19.91 -5.56
N ARG A 221 12.44 20.66 -6.45
CA ARG A 221 12.33 22.13 -6.36
C ARG A 221 11.80 22.54 -4.99
N ARG A 222 12.26 23.69 -4.47
CA ARG A 222 11.90 24.18 -3.12
C ARG A 222 10.39 24.32 -2.91
N SER A 223 9.63 24.73 -3.93
CA SER A 223 8.18 24.87 -3.86
C SER A 223 7.48 23.50 -3.93
N ALA A 224 6.55 23.27 -2.99
CA ALA A 224 5.78 22.03 -2.85
C ALA A 224 6.65 20.75 -2.74
N ARG A 225 7.88 20.88 -2.22
CA ARG A 225 8.79 19.74 -2.05
C ARG A 225 8.16 18.68 -1.18
N ASP A 226 7.65 19.06 -0.01
CA ASP A 226 7.14 18.12 0.98
C ASP A 226 5.86 17.45 0.46
N LEU A 227 5.00 18.19 -0.25
CA LEU A 227 3.84 17.65 -0.96
C LEU A 227 4.21 16.58 -2.01
N ARG A 228 5.20 16.88 -2.87
CA ARG A 228 5.68 15.93 -3.89
C ARG A 228 6.28 14.67 -3.26
N VAL A 229 7.00 14.81 -2.15
CA VAL A 229 7.50 13.67 -1.39
C VAL A 229 6.35 12.82 -0.84
N GLY A 230 5.29 13.47 -0.32
CA GLY A 230 4.06 12.83 0.12
C GLY A 230 3.39 12.02 -0.99
N VAL A 231 3.14 12.65 -2.15
CA VAL A 231 2.53 12.02 -3.33
C VAL A 231 3.35 10.83 -3.81
N HIS A 232 4.66 11.03 -3.98
CA HIS A 232 5.56 9.97 -4.41
C HIS A 232 5.50 8.77 -3.45
N HIS A 233 5.61 9.02 -2.15
CA HIS A 233 5.55 7.94 -1.16
C HIS A 233 4.16 7.28 -1.09
N GLY A 234 3.09 8.06 -1.22
CA GLY A 234 1.72 7.57 -1.33
C GLY A 234 1.54 6.60 -2.49
N ALA A 235 2.07 6.92 -3.67
CA ALA A 235 1.97 6.08 -4.85
C ALA A 235 2.68 4.73 -4.68
N TYR A 236 3.87 4.71 -4.07
CA TYR A 236 4.54 3.45 -3.74
C TYR A 236 3.82 2.67 -2.64
N CYS A 237 3.22 3.36 -1.67
CA CYS A 237 2.40 2.73 -0.64
C CYS A 237 1.20 2.02 -1.27
N VAL A 238 0.38 2.72 -2.06
CA VAL A 238 -0.73 2.12 -2.81
C VAL A 238 -0.21 0.99 -3.72
N GLY A 239 0.89 1.22 -4.43
CA GLY A 239 1.51 0.21 -5.29
C GLY A 239 2.05 -1.04 -4.56
N CYS A 240 2.21 -1.06 -3.24
CA CYS A 240 2.59 -2.29 -2.53
C CYS A 240 1.38 -3.04 -1.93
N CYS A 241 0.26 -2.34 -1.69
CA CYS A 241 -0.93 -2.91 -1.05
C CYS A 241 -2.18 -2.96 -1.95
N ALA A 242 -2.15 -2.45 -3.18
CA ALA A 242 -3.33 -2.42 -4.06
C ALA A 242 -3.98 -3.81 -4.21
N GLY A 243 -3.19 -4.88 -4.41
CA GLY A 243 -3.73 -6.25 -4.45
C GLY A 243 -4.41 -6.69 -3.16
N LEU A 244 -3.92 -6.26 -1.99
CA LEU A 244 -4.56 -6.53 -0.70
C LEU A 244 -5.86 -5.72 -0.54
N MET A 245 -5.92 -4.53 -1.12
CA MET A 245 -7.14 -3.71 -1.11
C MET A 245 -8.24 -4.29 -2.00
N VAL A 246 -7.88 -4.96 -3.10
CA VAL A 246 -8.86 -5.67 -3.95
C VAL A 246 -9.62 -6.75 -3.17
N VAL A 247 -8.98 -7.38 -2.18
CA VAL A 247 -9.59 -8.42 -1.34
C VAL A 247 -10.71 -7.89 -0.44
N LEU A 248 -10.76 -6.57 -0.19
CA LEU A 248 -11.88 -5.98 0.55
C LEU A 248 -13.20 -6.05 -0.23
N VAL A 249 -13.17 -6.21 -1.56
CA VAL A 249 -14.39 -6.37 -2.37
C VAL A 249 -15.15 -7.64 -1.97
N PRO A 250 -14.56 -8.85 -2.04
CA PRO A 250 -15.25 -10.07 -1.60
C PRO A 250 -15.50 -10.16 -0.10
N LEU A 251 -14.62 -9.59 0.73
CA LEU A 251 -14.74 -9.69 2.19
C LEU A 251 -15.62 -8.61 2.84
N GLY A 252 -15.95 -7.57 2.08
CA GLY A 252 -16.66 -6.38 2.57
C GLY A 252 -15.68 -5.31 3.09
N VAL A 253 -15.87 -4.07 2.62
CA VAL A 253 -15.00 -2.94 2.98
C VAL A 253 -15.08 -2.62 4.47
N MET A 254 -16.25 -2.79 5.09
CA MET A 254 -16.49 -2.53 6.52
C MET A 254 -16.30 -3.76 7.41
N ASN A 255 -15.79 -4.87 6.87
CA ASN A 255 -15.46 -6.02 7.68
C ASN A 255 -14.19 -5.76 8.51
N VAL A 256 -14.39 -5.32 9.76
CA VAL A 256 -13.31 -4.95 10.70
C VAL A 256 -12.28 -6.07 10.86
N ALA A 257 -12.69 -7.34 10.85
CA ALA A 257 -11.77 -8.47 10.97
C ALA A 257 -10.88 -8.60 9.73
N ALA A 258 -11.46 -8.48 8.53
CA ALA A 258 -10.71 -8.48 7.27
C ALA A 258 -9.75 -7.29 7.21
N MET A 259 -10.21 -6.10 7.59
CA MET A 259 -9.38 -4.89 7.66
C MET A 259 -8.21 -5.08 8.62
N ALA A 260 -8.44 -5.56 9.84
CA ALA A 260 -7.38 -5.79 10.82
C ALA A 260 -6.36 -6.82 10.31
N GLY A 261 -6.83 -7.90 9.70
CA GLY A 261 -5.98 -8.92 9.08
C GLY A 261 -5.11 -8.36 7.96
N LEU A 262 -5.68 -7.59 7.04
CA LEU A 262 -4.95 -6.96 5.95
C LEU A 262 -3.96 -5.89 6.45
N ALA A 263 -4.33 -5.08 7.45
CA ALA A 263 -3.43 -4.12 8.08
C ALA A 263 -2.21 -4.83 8.68
N LEU A 264 -2.45 -5.94 9.41
CA LEU A 264 -1.39 -6.74 9.99
C LEU A 264 -0.47 -7.34 8.93
N VAL A 265 -1.03 -7.90 7.85
CA VAL A 265 -0.23 -8.42 6.72
C VAL A 265 0.62 -7.29 6.13
N ILE A 266 0.03 -6.14 5.80
CA ILE A 266 0.75 -5.00 5.20
C ILE A 266 1.87 -4.51 6.11
N PHE A 267 1.59 -4.40 7.41
CA PHE A 267 2.56 -4.03 8.42
C PHE A 267 3.73 -5.01 8.47
N MET A 268 3.44 -6.31 8.54
CA MET A 268 4.45 -7.36 8.61
C MET A 268 5.26 -7.46 7.32
N GLU A 269 4.66 -7.30 6.14
CA GLU A 269 5.37 -7.27 4.87
C GLU A 269 6.39 -6.12 4.78
N LYS A 270 6.03 -4.96 5.33
CA LYS A 270 6.87 -3.76 5.31
C LYS A 270 7.94 -3.78 6.39
N LEU A 271 7.66 -4.27 7.59
CA LEU A 271 8.61 -4.14 8.70
C LEU A 271 9.42 -5.42 8.98
N TRP A 272 8.89 -6.59 8.67
CA TRP A 272 9.53 -7.84 9.05
C TRP A 272 10.62 -8.26 8.04
N SER A 273 11.78 -8.70 8.54
CA SER A 273 12.89 -9.19 7.71
C SER A 273 12.47 -10.32 6.75
N ARG A 274 11.51 -11.15 7.14
CA ARG A 274 10.92 -12.23 6.33
C ARG A 274 9.69 -11.82 5.51
N GLY A 275 9.39 -10.52 5.42
CA GLY A 275 8.25 -9.99 4.67
C GLY A 275 8.10 -10.53 3.23
N PRO A 276 9.17 -10.75 2.44
CA PRO A 276 9.03 -11.35 1.11
C PRO A 276 8.49 -12.79 1.12
N LEU A 277 8.78 -13.57 2.16
CA LEU A 277 8.21 -14.90 2.35
C LEU A 277 6.72 -14.80 2.69
N LEU A 278 6.36 -13.87 3.59
CA LEU A 278 4.95 -13.59 3.91
C LEU A 278 4.17 -13.16 2.67
N THR A 279 4.75 -12.30 1.83
CA THR A 279 4.16 -11.92 0.55
C THR A 279 3.87 -13.15 -0.31
N GLY A 280 4.82 -14.07 -0.44
CA GLY A 280 4.62 -15.33 -1.18
C GLY A 280 3.49 -16.20 -0.60
N VAL A 281 3.48 -16.40 0.72
CA VAL A 281 2.46 -17.20 1.42
C VAL A 281 1.07 -16.60 1.24
N VAL A 282 0.93 -15.29 1.46
CA VAL A 282 -0.34 -14.57 1.28
C VAL A 282 -0.80 -14.64 -0.18
N GLY A 283 0.12 -14.56 -1.14
CA GLY A 283 -0.20 -14.68 -2.56
C GLY A 283 -0.74 -16.06 -2.90
N ALA A 284 -0.09 -17.12 -2.42
CA ALA A 284 -0.57 -18.48 -2.57
C ALA A 284 -1.94 -18.69 -1.90
N ALA A 285 -2.15 -18.14 -0.71
CA ALA A 285 -3.43 -18.20 -0.01
C ALA A 285 -4.55 -17.56 -0.82
N PHE A 286 -4.33 -16.39 -1.45
CA PHE A 286 -5.33 -15.78 -2.32
C PHE A 286 -5.60 -16.59 -3.59
N LEU A 287 -4.61 -17.25 -4.18
CA LEU A 287 -4.84 -18.13 -5.33
C LEU A 287 -5.68 -19.37 -4.94
N VAL A 288 -5.46 -19.92 -3.74
CA VAL A 288 -6.30 -21.00 -3.20
C VAL A 288 -7.73 -20.49 -2.97
N LEU A 289 -7.89 -19.33 -2.35
CA LEU A 289 -9.20 -18.71 -2.14
C LEU A 289 -9.91 -18.42 -3.46
N ALA A 290 -9.19 -18.01 -4.51
CA ALA A 290 -9.76 -17.82 -5.84
C ALA A 290 -10.34 -19.11 -6.45
N ALA A 291 -9.71 -20.26 -6.19
CA ALA A 291 -10.19 -21.55 -6.65
C ALA A 291 -11.38 -22.08 -5.83
N LEU A 292 -11.45 -21.74 -4.54
CA LEU A 292 -12.50 -22.19 -3.62
C LEU A 292 -13.75 -21.31 -3.63
N ALA A 293 -13.60 -20.01 -3.89
CA ALA A 293 -14.67 -19.01 -3.87
C ALA A 293 -15.91 -19.37 -4.73
N PRO A 294 -15.82 -20.04 -5.90
CA PRO A 294 -17.01 -20.43 -6.66
C PRO A 294 -17.91 -21.47 -5.95
N PHE A 295 -17.35 -22.21 -4.99
CA PHE A 295 -17.99 -23.34 -4.34
C PHE A 295 -18.47 -23.03 -2.92
N GLN A 296 -17.99 -21.93 -2.30
CA GLN A 296 -18.21 -21.66 -0.88
C GLN A 296 -18.57 -20.19 -0.65
N ASP A 297 -19.87 -19.91 -0.61
CA ASP A 297 -20.40 -18.54 -0.50
C ASP A 297 -20.07 -17.86 0.84
N TRP A 298 -19.82 -18.63 1.91
CA TRP A 298 -19.40 -18.09 3.22
C TRP A 298 -18.03 -17.39 3.18
N LEU A 299 -17.19 -17.65 2.17
CA LEU A 299 -15.92 -16.95 1.95
C LEU A 299 -16.09 -15.51 1.44
N LEU A 300 -17.32 -15.14 1.04
CA LEU A 300 -17.63 -13.89 0.35
C LEU A 300 -18.65 -13.04 1.11
N PRO A 301 -18.42 -12.72 2.40
CA PRO A 301 -19.41 -12.00 3.21
C PRO A 301 -19.78 -10.62 2.66
N GLY A 302 -18.90 -9.98 1.87
CA GLY A 302 -19.19 -8.69 1.22
C GLY A 302 -19.99 -8.79 -0.08
N LEU A 303 -20.31 -9.99 -0.55
CA LEU A 303 -21.04 -10.24 -1.79
C LEU A 303 -22.29 -11.11 -1.58
N GLN A 304 -22.63 -11.42 -0.33
CA GLN A 304 -23.90 -12.04 0.02
C GLN A 304 -24.98 -10.95 -0.02
N GLY A 305 -26.04 -11.16 -0.81
CA GLY A 305 -27.24 -10.32 -0.71
C GLY A 305 -27.83 -10.45 0.68
N SER A 306 -28.37 -9.35 1.22
CA SER A 306 -29.01 -9.32 2.54
C SER A 306 -30.04 -10.46 2.62
N MET A 307 -29.78 -11.49 3.43
CA MET A 307 -30.84 -12.42 3.78
C MET A 307 -31.91 -11.59 4.51
N PRO A 308 -33.18 -11.59 4.08
CA PRO A 308 -34.23 -10.96 4.85
C PRO A 308 -34.20 -11.61 6.24
N SER A 309 -34.09 -10.78 7.28
CA SER A 309 -34.14 -11.21 8.67
C SER A 309 -35.38 -12.07 8.87
N MET A 310 -35.20 -13.31 9.32
CA MET A 310 -36.31 -14.22 9.67
C MET A 310 -37.00 -13.80 10.99
N ASP A 311 -36.94 -12.53 11.38
CA ASP A 311 -37.57 -12.01 12.60
C ASP A 311 -39.08 -11.69 12.39
N GLY A 312 -39.73 -12.42 11.46
CA GLY A 312 -41.09 -12.15 11.01
C GLY A 312 -41.91 -13.40 10.67
N MET A 313 -41.73 -14.50 11.41
CA MET A 313 -42.69 -15.62 11.44
C MET A 313 -42.98 -16.05 12.87
#